data_AF-A0A7W1HVL1-F1
#
_entry.id   AF-A0A7W1HVL1-F1
#
_cell.length_a   1.000
_cell.length_b   1.000
_cell.length_c   1.000
_cell.angle_alpha   90.00
_cell.angle_beta   90.00
_cell.angle_gamma   90.00
#
_symmetry.space_group_name_H-M   'P 1'
#
loop_
_entity.id
_entity.type
_entity.pdbx_description
1 polymer ?
#
loop_
_entity_poly.entity_id
_entity_poly.type
_entity_poly.pdbx_seq_one_letter_code
_entity_poly.pdbx_strand_id
1 'polypeptide(L)'
;IPKGVVNVVNGFHEPGEALVNHKDVRLISFTGSTDTGRIIAEQCARSNKIASLEMGGKNAIIIMDDADIDNAVEGSLWGAFGTSGQRCTASSRLVVHKKVYKKFTEKLVERVKKLKVGSGLDAKTDVGPVINQQGIDKILSYIEIGKREDKATLACGGNALTKGDYKKGFFIEPTVFIDASRNMRISQEEIFGPVTTVIPFNDLNEAIEIVNDVKYGLSSAIYTQDVNQAFYAMQELYTGICYINSATIGAEVHLPFGGTKATGNGHREAGTQVLDIFSEWKSIYVDYSGKLQKAQIDSVEI
;
A
#
# COMPACT_ATOMS: atom_id res chain seq x y z
N ILE A 1 -21.90 -16.86 19.41
CA ILE A 1 -20.52 -16.99 19.93
C ILE A 1 -20.54 -16.98 21.47
N PRO A 2 -19.70 -17.77 22.15
CA PRO A 2 -19.58 -17.72 23.61
C PRO A 2 -19.17 -16.32 24.12
N LYS A 3 -19.57 -15.98 25.35
CA LYS A 3 -19.21 -14.70 25.98
C LYS A 3 -17.67 -14.60 26.10
N GLY A 4 -17.12 -13.46 25.69
CA GLY A 4 -15.68 -13.18 25.75
C GLY A 4 -14.87 -13.57 24.51
N VAL A 5 -15.46 -14.24 23.51
CA VAL A 5 -14.76 -14.61 22.26
C VAL A 5 -14.49 -13.39 21.38
N VAL A 6 -15.44 -12.46 21.28
CA VAL A 6 -15.28 -11.20 20.56
C VAL A 6 -15.58 -10.07 21.54
N ASN A 7 -14.65 -9.12 21.62
CA ASN A 7 -14.76 -7.95 22.47
C ASN A 7 -14.34 -6.73 21.63
N VAL A 8 -15.04 -5.61 21.80
CA VAL A 8 -14.73 -4.34 21.11
C VAL A 8 -14.42 -3.31 22.18
N VAL A 9 -13.25 -2.67 22.06
CA VAL A 9 -12.80 -1.61 22.95
C VAL A 9 -12.48 -0.39 22.10
N ASN A 10 -13.03 0.76 22.45
CA ASN A 10 -12.82 2.02 21.74
C ASN A 10 -12.02 2.99 22.62
N GLY A 11 -11.13 3.75 22.00
CA GLY A 11 -10.37 4.81 22.65
C GLY A 11 -9.24 5.31 21.75
N PHE A 12 -8.36 6.12 22.32
CA PHE A 12 -7.17 6.59 21.62
C PHE A 12 -6.02 5.61 21.82
N HIS A 13 -4.91 6.06 22.38
CA HIS A 13 -3.69 5.28 22.52
C HIS A 13 -3.78 4.25 23.66
N GLU A 14 -4.45 4.61 24.75
CA GLU A 14 -4.38 3.90 26.03
C GLU A 14 -4.89 2.45 25.94
N PRO A 15 -6.04 2.13 25.28
CA PRO A 15 -6.47 0.75 25.14
C PRO A 15 -5.53 -0.09 24.26
N GLY A 16 -4.94 0.51 23.23
CA GLY A 16 -3.98 -0.15 22.34
C GLY A 16 -2.69 -0.51 23.08
N GLU A 17 -2.13 0.44 23.84
CA GLU A 17 -0.95 0.21 24.66
C GLU A 17 -1.19 -0.88 25.72
N ALA A 18 -2.36 -0.83 26.38
CA ALA A 18 -2.75 -1.86 27.35
C ALA A 18 -2.82 -3.25 26.71
N LEU A 19 -3.39 -3.37 25.50
CA LEU A 19 -3.52 -4.63 24.77
C LEU A 19 -2.15 -5.20 24.37
N VAL A 20 -1.27 -4.37 23.82
CA VAL A 20 0.07 -4.78 23.37
C VAL A 20 0.93 -5.27 24.54
N ASN A 21 0.85 -4.62 25.71
CA ASN A 21 1.64 -4.97 26.88
C ASN A 21 1.02 -6.09 27.75
N HIS A 22 -0.24 -6.49 27.50
CA HIS A 22 -0.89 -7.47 28.36
C HIS A 22 -0.28 -8.87 28.19
N LYS A 23 0.15 -9.49 29.31
CA LYS A 23 0.86 -10.79 29.29
C LYS A 23 0.07 -11.94 28.63
N ASP A 24 -1.26 -11.92 28.74
CA ASP A 24 -2.12 -13.02 28.26
C ASP A 24 -2.48 -12.89 26.76
N VAL A 25 -2.16 -11.75 26.13
CA VAL A 25 -2.32 -11.59 24.68
C VAL A 25 -1.16 -12.30 23.98
N ARG A 26 -1.46 -13.22 23.07
CA ARG A 26 -0.44 -13.99 22.35
C ARG A 26 -0.02 -13.36 21.02
N LEU A 27 -0.93 -12.59 20.43
CA LEU A 27 -0.80 -12.05 19.09
C LEU A 27 -1.41 -10.66 19.00
N ILE A 28 -0.75 -9.77 18.27
CA ILE A 28 -1.26 -8.46 17.87
C ILE A 28 -1.31 -8.42 16.34
N SER A 29 -2.50 -8.21 15.76
CA SER A 29 -2.63 -7.79 14.36
C SER A 29 -2.85 -6.28 14.34
N PHE A 30 -1.99 -5.55 13.64
CA PHE A 30 -2.03 -4.10 13.56
C PHE A 30 -2.03 -3.64 12.11
N THR A 31 -2.99 -2.78 11.77
CA THR A 31 -3.04 -2.06 10.50
C THR A 31 -2.93 -0.57 10.75
N GLY A 32 -1.96 0.11 10.12
CA GLY A 32 -1.79 1.55 10.33
C GLY A 32 -0.48 2.13 9.82
N SER A 33 0.02 3.18 10.49
CA SER A 33 1.27 3.82 10.07
C SER A 33 2.49 2.93 10.35
N THR A 34 3.52 3.08 9.52
CA THR A 34 4.77 2.33 9.68
C THR A 34 5.48 2.64 11.00
N ASP A 35 5.43 3.90 11.44
CA ASP A 35 6.12 4.31 12.66
C ASP A 35 5.41 3.71 13.90
N THR A 36 4.08 3.72 13.93
CA THR A 36 3.30 3.08 14.99
C THR A 36 3.51 1.57 15.01
N GLY A 37 3.48 0.91 13.85
CA GLY A 37 3.65 -0.55 13.78
C GLY A 37 5.02 -1.03 14.25
N ARG A 38 6.08 -0.24 14.01
CA ARG A 38 7.43 -0.52 14.54
C ARG A 38 7.48 -0.47 16.06
N ILE A 39 6.87 0.54 16.68
CA ILE A 39 6.77 0.66 18.14
C ILE A 39 6.03 -0.56 18.71
N ILE A 40 4.93 -0.98 18.09
CA ILE A 40 4.17 -2.16 18.49
C ILE A 40 5.03 -3.43 18.37
N ALA A 41 5.79 -3.58 17.28
CA ALA A 41 6.68 -4.72 17.06
C ALA A 41 7.75 -4.83 18.17
N GLU A 42 8.40 -3.72 18.50
CA GLU A 42 9.40 -3.64 19.56
C GLU A 42 8.83 -4.03 20.93
N GLN A 43 7.60 -3.60 21.22
CA GLN A 43 6.90 -3.98 22.46
C GLN A 43 6.50 -5.46 22.47
N CYS A 44 5.99 -5.98 21.36
CA CYS A 44 5.63 -7.40 21.20
C CYS A 44 6.83 -8.32 21.43
N ALA A 45 8.00 -7.93 20.91
CA ALA A 45 9.25 -8.69 21.04
C ALA A 45 9.66 -8.93 22.51
N ARG A 46 9.37 -8.00 23.43
CA ARG A 46 9.69 -8.14 24.87
C ARG A 46 9.03 -9.35 25.52
N SER A 47 7.92 -9.82 24.96
CA SER A 47 7.18 -10.99 25.47
C SER A 47 6.95 -12.07 24.41
N ASN A 48 7.74 -12.05 23.33
CA ASN A 48 7.66 -12.98 22.20
C ASN A 48 6.24 -13.13 21.63
N LYS A 49 5.45 -12.05 21.61
CA LYS A 49 4.13 -12.06 20.95
C LYS A 49 4.34 -12.04 19.44
N ILE A 50 3.48 -12.76 18.72
CA ILE A 50 3.40 -12.63 17.27
C ILE A 50 2.84 -11.24 16.96
N ALA A 51 3.53 -10.48 16.11
CA ALA A 51 3.05 -9.21 15.59
C ALA A 51 2.77 -9.40 14.09
N SER A 52 1.51 -9.31 13.66
CA SER A 52 1.13 -9.24 12.26
C SER A 52 0.94 -7.77 11.90
N LEU A 53 1.72 -7.25 10.96
CA LEU A 53 1.80 -5.81 10.68
C LEU A 53 1.48 -5.50 9.23
N GLU A 54 0.40 -4.74 9.01
CA GLU A 54 -0.01 -4.20 7.72
C GLU A 54 0.09 -2.67 7.75
N MET A 55 1.16 -2.14 7.17
CA MET A 55 1.55 -0.75 7.34
C MET A 55 1.53 0.04 6.01
N GLY A 56 2.17 1.21 6.01
CA GLY A 56 2.12 2.16 4.90
C GLY A 56 2.62 1.62 3.56
N GLY A 57 2.26 2.34 2.50
CA GLY A 57 2.62 2.02 1.13
C GLY A 57 3.14 3.24 0.37
N LYS A 58 3.85 2.96 -0.74
CA LYS A 58 4.17 3.95 -1.77
C LYS A 58 4.04 3.30 -3.14
N ASN A 59 2.83 2.85 -3.43
CA ASN A 59 2.52 1.99 -4.57
C ASN A 59 2.71 2.74 -5.88
N ALA A 60 3.07 1.99 -6.92
CA ALA A 60 3.36 2.53 -8.24
C ALA A 60 2.68 1.72 -9.34
N ILE A 61 2.25 2.43 -10.39
CA ILE A 61 1.85 1.85 -11.66
C ILE A 61 2.95 2.16 -12.68
N ILE A 62 3.48 1.14 -13.36
CA ILE A 62 4.35 1.28 -14.53
C ILE A 62 3.46 1.33 -15.78
N ILE A 63 3.71 2.27 -16.69
CA ILE A 63 3.02 2.41 -17.97
C ILE A 63 4.08 2.30 -19.08
N MET A 64 4.11 1.14 -19.75
CA MET A 64 5.03 0.86 -20.86
C MET A 64 4.61 1.58 -22.15
N ASP A 65 5.50 1.61 -23.16
CA ASP A 65 5.24 2.29 -24.43
C ASP A 65 4.21 1.57 -25.32
N ASP A 66 3.98 0.29 -25.06
CA ASP A 66 2.97 -0.55 -25.72
C ASP A 66 1.63 -0.62 -24.95
N ALA A 67 1.52 0.07 -23.80
CA ALA A 67 0.33 0.06 -22.98
C ALA A 67 -0.90 0.63 -23.71
N ASP A 68 -2.08 0.07 -23.41
CA ASP A 68 -3.34 0.76 -23.69
C ASP A 68 -3.44 1.99 -22.79
N ILE A 69 -3.19 3.16 -23.39
CA ILE A 69 -3.16 4.44 -22.68
C ILE A 69 -4.50 4.81 -22.07
N ASP A 70 -5.62 4.47 -22.71
CA ASP A 70 -6.93 4.83 -22.17
C ASP A 70 -7.22 3.99 -20.93
N ASN A 71 -6.97 2.68 -21.00
CA ASN A 71 -7.10 1.80 -19.83
C ASN A 71 -6.12 2.18 -18.71
N ALA A 72 -4.87 2.49 -19.03
CA ALA A 72 -3.87 2.92 -18.05
C ALA A 72 -4.27 4.23 -17.34
N VAL A 73 -4.90 5.18 -18.04
CA VAL A 73 -5.43 6.40 -17.44
C VAL A 73 -6.61 6.09 -16.51
N GLU A 74 -7.56 5.24 -16.91
CA GLU A 74 -8.66 4.82 -16.02
C GLU A 74 -8.15 4.17 -14.73
N GLY A 75 -7.22 3.21 -14.87
CA GLY A 75 -6.62 2.54 -13.73
C GLY A 75 -5.85 3.50 -12.82
N SER A 76 -5.16 4.49 -13.40
CA SER A 76 -4.46 5.52 -12.64
C SER A 76 -5.41 6.43 -11.87
N LEU A 77 -6.54 6.82 -12.46
CA LEU A 77 -7.57 7.62 -11.78
C LEU A 77 -8.18 6.84 -10.61
N TRP A 78 -8.59 5.60 -10.88
CA TRP A 78 -9.21 4.73 -9.88
C TRP A 78 -8.25 4.44 -8.72
N GLY A 79 -7.00 4.11 -9.04
CA GLY A 79 -5.98 3.79 -8.05
C GLY A 79 -5.49 4.98 -7.23
N ALA A 80 -5.34 6.17 -7.84
CA ALA A 80 -4.82 7.35 -7.16
C ALA A 80 -5.88 8.12 -6.35
N PHE A 81 -7.12 8.20 -6.85
CA PHE A 81 -8.14 9.09 -6.29
C PHE A 81 -9.34 8.35 -5.68
N GLY A 82 -9.48 7.05 -5.89
CA GLY A 82 -10.46 6.22 -5.20
C GLY A 82 -10.31 6.30 -3.68
N THR A 83 -11.43 6.47 -2.97
CA THR A 83 -11.44 6.73 -1.50
C THR A 83 -10.56 7.93 -1.12
N SER A 84 -10.47 8.92 -2.01
CA SER A 84 -9.66 10.13 -1.84
C SER A 84 -8.17 9.85 -1.60
N GLY A 85 -7.65 8.77 -2.20
CA GLY A 85 -6.26 8.35 -2.06
C GLY A 85 -5.89 7.82 -0.67
N GLN A 86 -6.88 7.58 0.20
CA GLN A 86 -6.69 7.08 1.58
C GLN A 86 -6.80 5.56 1.63
N ARG A 87 -6.06 4.88 0.75
CA ARG A 87 -5.89 3.43 0.76
C ARG A 87 -4.41 3.13 0.94
N CYS A 88 -4.05 2.13 1.74
CA CYS A 88 -2.68 1.64 1.82
C CYS A 88 -2.15 1.24 0.43
N THR A 89 -3.04 0.79 -0.46
CA THR A 89 -2.79 0.39 -1.84
C THR A 89 -2.94 1.50 -2.89
N ALA A 90 -3.15 2.76 -2.52
CA ALA A 90 -3.36 3.86 -3.47
C ALA A 90 -2.16 4.06 -4.42
N SER A 91 -2.44 4.32 -5.70
CA SER A 91 -1.46 4.54 -6.76
C SER A 91 -0.85 5.94 -6.70
N SER A 92 -0.02 6.16 -5.69
CA SER A 92 0.60 7.48 -5.43
C SER A 92 1.76 7.83 -6.37
N ARG A 93 2.20 6.89 -7.21
CA ARG A 93 3.25 7.07 -8.22
C ARG A 93 2.83 6.44 -9.56
N LEU A 94 3.03 7.17 -10.64
CA LEU A 94 2.80 6.71 -12.01
C LEU A 94 4.15 6.81 -12.74
N VAL A 95 4.74 5.68 -13.07
CA VAL A 95 6.05 5.57 -13.71
C VAL A 95 5.79 5.33 -15.20
N VAL A 96 6.07 6.32 -16.06
CA VAL A 96 5.57 6.35 -17.44
C VAL A 96 6.72 6.38 -18.45
N HIS A 97 6.65 5.49 -19.44
CA HIS A 97 7.69 5.38 -20.45
C HIS A 97 7.75 6.67 -21.30
N LYS A 98 8.95 7.21 -21.55
CA LYS A 98 9.15 8.50 -22.24
C LYS A 98 8.43 8.61 -23.59
N LYS A 99 8.37 7.53 -24.37
CA LYS A 99 7.68 7.50 -25.68
C LYS A 99 6.19 7.82 -25.59
N VAL A 100 5.52 7.50 -24.48
CA VAL A 100 4.08 7.75 -24.28
C VAL A 100 3.79 8.82 -23.24
N TYR A 101 4.83 9.34 -22.58
CA TYR A 101 4.74 10.27 -21.45
C TYR A 101 3.84 11.47 -21.74
N LYS A 102 4.08 12.21 -22.83
CA LYS A 102 3.28 13.40 -23.18
C LYS A 102 1.80 13.05 -23.37
N LYS A 103 1.52 12.01 -24.16
CA LYS A 103 0.14 11.57 -24.45
C LYS A 103 -0.59 11.15 -23.17
N PHE A 104 0.10 10.41 -22.29
CA PHE A 104 -0.45 9.95 -21.03
C PHE A 104 -0.71 11.10 -20.05
N THR A 105 0.26 11.99 -19.84
CA THR A 105 0.12 13.10 -18.88
C THR A 105 -0.95 14.11 -19.29
N GLU A 106 -1.04 14.45 -20.58
CA GLU A 106 -2.10 15.31 -21.11
C GLU A 106 -3.50 14.72 -20.83
N LYS A 107 -3.70 13.44 -21.18
CA LYS A 107 -4.97 12.73 -20.92
C LYS A 107 -5.27 12.61 -19.43
N LEU A 108 -4.28 12.23 -18.62
CA LEU A 108 -4.43 12.10 -17.17
C LEU A 108 -4.89 13.41 -16.56
N VAL A 109 -4.20 14.52 -16.84
CA VAL A 109 -4.52 15.83 -16.26
C VAL A 109 -5.90 16.32 -16.72
N GLU A 110 -6.25 16.11 -17.99
CA GLU A 110 -7.59 16.43 -18.50
C GLU A 110 -8.67 15.68 -17.73
N ARG A 111 -8.45 14.38 -17.46
CA ARG A 111 -9.41 13.53 -16.75
C ARG A 111 -9.49 13.83 -15.27
N VAL A 112 -8.36 14.10 -14.61
CA VAL A 112 -8.33 14.49 -13.19
C VAL A 112 -9.12 15.78 -12.96
N LYS A 113 -8.98 16.77 -13.86
CA LYS A 113 -9.75 18.03 -13.79
C LYS A 113 -11.27 17.84 -13.93
N LYS A 114 -11.73 16.70 -14.45
CA LYS A 114 -13.15 16.38 -14.62
C LYS A 114 -13.73 15.60 -13.44
N LEU A 115 -12.90 15.12 -12.50
CA LEU A 115 -13.37 14.41 -11.31
C LEU A 115 -14.23 15.33 -10.44
N LYS A 116 -15.39 14.83 -10.04
CA LYS A 116 -16.32 15.53 -9.17
C LYS A 116 -15.98 15.26 -7.72
N VAL A 117 -15.50 16.30 -7.04
CA VAL A 117 -15.30 16.28 -5.59
C VAL A 117 -16.61 16.63 -4.89
N GLY A 118 -17.06 15.82 -3.94
CA GLY A 118 -18.36 16.01 -3.31
C GLY A 118 -18.69 15.06 -2.18
N SER A 119 -19.95 15.10 -1.75
CA SER A 119 -20.47 14.20 -0.71
C SER A 119 -20.41 12.75 -1.17
N GLY A 120 -19.93 11.84 -0.31
CA GLY A 120 -19.95 10.41 -0.58
C GLY A 120 -21.36 9.79 -0.66
N LEU A 121 -22.40 10.55 -0.32
CA LEU A 121 -23.80 10.13 -0.49
C LEU A 121 -24.35 10.47 -1.88
N ASP A 122 -23.66 11.31 -2.66
CA ASP A 122 -24.05 11.61 -4.05
C ASP A 122 -23.38 10.61 -5.00
N ALA A 123 -24.19 9.85 -5.74
CA ALA A 123 -23.72 8.86 -6.71
C ALA A 123 -22.93 9.46 -7.89
N LYS A 124 -22.96 10.78 -8.07
CA LYS A 124 -22.14 11.50 -9.07
C LYS A 124 -20.78 11.93 -8.54
N THR A 125 -20.48 11.73 -7.26
CA THR A 125 -19.20 12.05 -6.66
C THR A 125 -18.16 11.00 -7.05
N ASP A 126 -17.03 11.45 -7.57
CA ASP A 126 -15.88 10.60 -7.86
C ASP A 126 -14.90 10.58 -6.67
N VAL A 127 -14.75 11.72 -5.97
CA VAL A 127 -13.78 11.89 -4.87
C VAL A 127 -14.47 12.50 -3.64
N GLY A 128 -14.43 11.77 -2.53
CA GLY A 128 -15.01 12.21 -1.25
C GLY A 128 -14.08 13.11 -0.42
N PRO A 129 -14.44 13.43 0.82
CA PRO A 129 -13.57 14.16 1.74
C PRO A 129 -12.40 13.28 2.24
N VAL A 130 -11.34 13.95 2.65
CA VAL A 130 -10.28 13.40 3.51
C VAL A 130 -10.86 13.21 4.93
N ILE A 131 -10.27 12.32 5.72
CA ILE A 131 -10.82 11.88 7.00
C ILE A 131 -11.02 13.02 8.02
N ASN A 132 -10.06 13.95 8.13
CA ASN A 132 -10.07 15.03 9.14
C ASN A 132 -9.15 16.19 8.75
N GLN A 133 -9.13 17.25 9.58
CA GLN A 133 -8.30 18.44 9.37
C GLN A 133 -6.80 18.12 9.38
N GLN A 134 -6.33 17.24 10.27
CA GLN A 134 -4.92 16.85 10.32
C GLN A 134 -4.47 16.19 9.00
N GLY A 135 -5.36 15.42 8.37
CA GLY A 135 -5.15 14.87 7.03
C GLY A 135 -5.00 15.97 5.98
N ILE A 136 -5.87 16.98 5.99
CA ILE A 136 -5.76 18.16 5.09
C ILE A 136 -4.42 18.86 5.29
N ASP A 137 -4.06 19.17 6.53
CA ASP A 137 -2.83 19.90 6.85
C ASP A 137 -1.59 19.11 6.39
N LYS A 138 -1.58 17.79 6.63
CA LYS A 138 -0.52 16.90 6.14
C LYS A 138 -0.44 16.95 4.61
N ILE A 139 -1.55 16.74 3.91
CA ILE A 139 -1.54 16.70 2.44
C ILE A 139 -1.08 18.04 1.85
N LEU A 140 -1.59 19.16 2.35
CA LEU A 140 -1.17 20.49 1.91
C LEU A 140 0.32 20.77 2.15
N SER A 141 0.86 20.32 3.29
CA SER A 141 2.30 20.45 3.55
C SER A 141 3.16 19.67 2.54
N TYR A 142 2.74 18.45 2.15
CA TYR A 142 3.41 17.69 1.10
C TYR A 142 3.27 18.32 -0.28
N ILE A 143 2.14 18.96 -0.59
CA ILE A 143 1.98 19.72 -1.83
C ILE A 143 2.97 20.90 -1.86
N GLU A 144 3.17 21.60 -0.74
CA GLU A 144 4.16 22.68 -0.67
C GLU A 144 5.60 22.16 -0.75
N ILE A 145 5.92 21.01 -0.14
CA ILE A 145 7.21 20.31 -0.33
C ILE A 145 7.43 20.02 -1.82
N GLY A 146 6.43 19.44 -2.49
CA GLY A 146 6.46 19.13 -3.92
C GLY A 146 6.77 20.34 -4.79
N LYS A 147 6.16 21.49 -4.48
CA LYS A 147 6.36 22.75 -5.22
C LYS A 147 7.69 23.43 -4.92
N ARG A 148 8.12 23.47 -3.65
CA ARG A 148 9.22 24.33 -3.19
C ARG A 148 10.55 23.59 -3.05
N GLU A 149 10.53 22.45 -2.37
CA GLU A 149 11.73 21.66 -2.09
C GLU A 149 12.06 20.78 -3.30
N ASP A 150 11.10 19.96 -3.72
CA ASP A 150 11.26 19.00 -4.81
C ASP A 150 11.22 19.68 -6.19
N LYS A 151 10.59 20.86 -6.29
CA LYS A 151 10.41 21.63 -7.54
C LYS A 151 9.76 20.81 -8.66
N ALA A 152 8.87 19.88 -8.30
CA ALA A 152 8.06 19.16 -9.27
C ALA A 152 7.01 20.09 -9.90
N THR A 153 6.61 19.79 -11.14
CA THR A 153 5.62 20.58 -11.86
C THR A 153 4.21 20.23 -11.35
N LEU A 154 3.53 21.15 -10.67
CA LEU A 154 2.13 20.98 -10.29
C LEU A 154 1.23 21.14 -11.53
N ALA A 155 0.72 20.03 -12.06
CA ALA A 155 -0.06 20.02 -13.31
C ALA A 155 -1.54 20.37 -13.09
N CYS A 156 -2.10 19.98 -11.94
CA CYS A 156 -3.44 20.36 -11.50
C CYS A 156 -3.63 20.13 -9.99
N GLY A 157 -4.70 20.74 -9.45
CA GLY A 157 -5.08 20.63 -8.06
C GLY A 157 -4.18 21.45 -7.13
N GLY A 158 -3.93 20.91 -5.93
CA GLY A 158 -3.02 21.49 -4.96
C GLY A 158 -3.68 22.36 -3.88
N ASN A 159 -5.01 22.52 -3.89
CA ASN A 159 -5.71 23.41 -2.96
C ASN A 159 -6.79 22.68 -2.14
N ALA A 160 -7.00 23.14 -0.91
CA ALA A 160 -8.19 22.80 -0.14
C ALA A 160 -9.43 23.49 -0.72
N LEU A 161 -10.54 22.76 -0.79
CA LEU A 161 -11.82 23.28 -1.22
C LEU A 161 -12.58 23.81 -0.01
N THR A 162 -12.79 25.12 0.05
CA THR A 162 -13.32 25.81 1.25
C THR A 162 -14.51 26.73 0.96
N LYS A 163 -15.06 26.68 -0.26
CA LYS A 163 -16.20 27.50 -0.70
C LYS A 163 -17.46 26.64 -0.87
N GLY A 164 -18.63 27.25 -0.74
CA GLY A 164 -19.91 26.57 -0.89
C GLY A 164 -20.08 25.40 0.08
N ASP A 165 -20.55 24.26 -0.43
CA ASP A 165 -20.79 23.05 0.37
C ASP A 165 -19.52 22.43 0.95
N TYR A 166 -18.35 22.72 0.37
CA TYR A 166 -17.08 22.22 0.87
C TYR A 166 -16.70 22.78 2.25
N LYS A 167 -17.29 23.90 2.69
CA LYS A 167 -17.08 24.48 4.03
C LYS A 167 -17.42 23.53 5.19
N LYS A 168 -18.21 22.50 4.92
CA LYS A 168 -18.74 21.57 5.93
C LYS A 168 -17.94 20.26 6.02
N GLY A 169 -16.83 20.15 5.31
CA GLY A 169 -16.02 18.93 5.31
C GLY A 169 -14.56 19.20 4.94
N PHE A 170 -13.80 18.13 4.84
CA PHE A 170 -12.36 18.17 4.61
C PHE A 170 -12.08 17.81 3.16
N PHE A 171 -12.28 18.75 2.25
CA PHE A 171 -12.15 18.52 0.82
C PHE A 171 -10.85 19.11 0.25
N ILE A 172 -10.25 18.38 -0.67
CA ILE A 172 -9.02 18.79 -1.35
C ILE A 172 -9.12 18.43 -2.83
N GLU A 173 -8.52 19.24 -3.69
CA GLU A 173 -8.46 18.97 -5.11
C GLU A 173 -7.60 17.73 -5.41
N PRO A 174 -8.07 16.79 -6.25
CA PRO A 174 -7.23 15.77 -6.85
C PRO A 174 -5.99 16.39 -7.49
N THR A 175 -4.81 15.98 -7.03
CA THR A 175 -3.55 16.67 -7.31
C THR A 175 -2.61 15.78 -8.09
N VAL A 176 -2.03 16.33 -9.16
CA VAL A 176 -1.03 15.64 -9.99
C VAL A 176 0.22 16.49 -10.08
N PHE A 177 1.35 15.90 -9.68
CA PHE A 177 2.67 16.41 -10.02
C PHE A 177 3.22 15.63 -11.22
N ILE A 178 3.69 16.35 -12.23
CA ILE A 178 4.43 15.77 -13.36
C ILE A 178 5.89 16.17 -13.30
N ASP A 179 6.70 15.52 -14.12
CA ASP A 179 8.15 15.71 -14.21
C ASP A 179 8.83 15.49 -12.86
N ALA A 180 8.25 14.59 -12.05
CA ALA A 180 8.81 14.20 -10.78
C ALA A 180 10.00 13.27 -11.02
N SER A 181 10.90 13.19 -10.03
CA SER A 181 11.98 12.21 -10.01
C SER A 181 11.80 11.23 -8.86
N ARG A 182 12.49 10.08 -8.94
CA ARG A 182 12.42 9.07 -7.88
C ARG A 182 12.96 9.56 -6.54
N ASN A 183 13.90 10.50 -6.53
CA ASN A 183 14.54 11.00 -5.31
C ASN A 183 13.74 12.09 -4.56
N MET A 184 12.66 12.59 -5.17
CA MET A 184 11.83 13.63 -4.55
C MET A 184 11.08 13.09 -3.34
N ARG A 185 10.89 13.92 -2.30
CA ARG A 185 10.16 13.53 -1.09
C ARG A 185 8.73 13.12 -1.40
N ILE A 186 8.03 13.84 -2.29
CA ILE A 186 6.68 13.46 -2.74
C ILE A 186 6.63 12.12 -3.49
N SER A 187 7.77 11.62 -3.99
CA SER A 187 7.92 10.29 -4.60
C SER A 187 8.37 9.22 -3.61
N GLN A 188 8.93 9.58 -2.45
CA GLN A 188 9.46 8.64 -1.46
C GLN A 188 8.52 8.43 -0.26
N GLU A 189 7.86 9.49 0.18
CA GLU A 189 7.11 9.54 1.43
C GLU A 189 5.60 9.32 1.19
N GLU A 190 4.94 8.65 2.15
CA GLU A 190 3.51 8.35 2.08
C GLU A 190 2.67 9.55 2.55
N ILE A 191 1.96 10.16 1.60
CA ILE A 191 1.11 11.34 1.85
C ILE A 191 -0.23 10.90 2.49
N PHE A 192 -0.82 9.80 1.97
CA PHE A 192 -2.14 9.28 2.35
C PHE A 192 -3.29 10.25 2.03
N GLY A 193 -3.37 10.65 0.76
CA GLY A 193 -4.37 11.58 0.23
C GLY A 193 -4.39 11.56 -1.30
N PRO A 194 -5.25 12.35 -1.96
CA PRO A 194 -5.50 12.28 -3.40
C PRO A 194 -4.42 13.04 -4.18
N VAL A 195 -3.17 12.62 -4.02
CA VAL A 195 -1.97 13.20 -4.65
C VAL A 195 -1.18 12.08 -5.32
N THR A 196 -0.86 12.26 -6.60
CA THR A 196 0.00 11.32 -7.34
C THR A 196 1.12 12.04 -8.09
N THR A 197 2.25 11.38 -8.26
CA THR A 197 3.40 11.87 -9.04
C THR A 197 3.54 11.10 -10.33
N VAL A 198 3.96 11.76 -11.42
CA VAL A 198 4.31 11.13 -12.69
C VAL A 198 5.82 11.22 -12.91
N ILE A 199 6.47 10.07 -13.05
CA ILE A 199 7.92 9.93 -13.16
C ILE A 199 8.26 9.31 -14.52
N PRO A 200 9.00 10.01 -15.41
CA PRO A 200 9.40 9.45 -16.70
C PRO A 200 10.52 8.42 -16.54
N PHE A 201 10.54 7.39 -17.40
CA PHE A 201 11.63 6.42 -17.49
C PHE A 201 11.94 6.02 -18.95
N ASN A 202 13.09 5.39 -19.18
CA ASN A 202 13.59 4.99 -20.50
C ASN A 202 13.33 3.53 -20.85
N ASP A 203 13.50 2.60 -19.91
CA ASP A 203 13.30 1.17 -20.11
C ASP A 203 12.76 0.46 -18.85
N LEU A 204 12.33 -0.80 -19.01
CA LEU A 204 11.68 -1.55 -17.94
C LEU A 204 12.57 -1.75 -16.70
N ASN A 205 13.89 -1.89 -16.85
CA ASN A 205 14.79 -2.04 -15.71
C ASN A 205 14.81 -0.75 -14.87
N GLU A 206 14.92 0.40 -15.52
CA GLU A 206 14.81 1.69 -14.83
C GLU A 206 13.45 1.86 -14.14
N ALA A 207 12.36 1.44 -14.78
CA ALA A 207 11.03 1.49 -14.18
C ALA A 207 10.95 0.64 -12.90
N ILE A 208 11.46 -0.59 -12.94
CA ILE A 208 11.53 -1.49 -11.78
C ILE A 208 12.38 -0.88 -10.67
N GLU A 209 13.54 -0.31 -11.00
CA GLU A 209 14.37 0.42 -10.03
C GLU A 209 13.58 1.53 -9.36
N ILE A 210 12.89 2.39 -10.14
CA ILE A 210 12.06 3.47 -9.59
C ILE A 210 10.99 2.92 -8.65
N VAL A 211 10.30 1.85 -9.02
CA VAL A 211 9.26 1.25 -8.17
C VAL A 211 9.86 0.68 -6.88
N ASN A 212 10.99 -0.01 -6.97
CA ASN A 212 11.63 -0.68 -5.84
C ASN A 212 12.40 0.28 -4.92
N ASP A 213 12.84 1.43 -5.41
CA ASP A 213 13.62 2.45 -4.70
C ASP A 213 12.75 3.28 -3.74
N VAL A 214 11.96 2.62 -2.90
CA VAL A 214 11.24 3.19 -1.77
C VAL A 214 11.32 2.22 -0.60
N LYS A 215 11.21 2.73 0.64
CA LYS A 215 11.23 1.88 1.84
C LYS A 215 10.04 0.92 1.94
N TYR A 216 8.98 1.13 1.16
CA TYR A 216 7.73 0.37 1.18
C TYR A 216 7.67 -0.71 0.10
N GLY A 217 6.76 -1.67 0.26
CA GLY A 217 6.62 -2.78 -0.66
C GLY A 217 5.24 -3.43 -0.63
N LEU A 218 4.15 -2.64 -0.57
CA LEU A 218 2.80 -3.20 -0.55
C LEU A 218 2.37 -3.70 -1.93
N SER A 219 2.08 -2.78 -2.84
CA SER A 219 1.52 -3.09 -4.15
C SER A 219 2.22 -2.36 -5.29
N SER A 220 2.27 -3.00 -6.46
CA SER A 220 2.70 -2.44 -7.73
C SER A 220 1.79 -2.93 -8.86
N ALA A 221 1.81 -2.20 -9.97
CA ALA A 221 1.16 -2.65 -11.20
C ALA A 221 1.99 -2.30 -12.43
N ILE A 222 1.77 -3.00 -13.53
CA ILE A 222 2.32 -2.67 -14.85
C ILE A 222 1.21 -2.75 -15.91
N TYR A 223 1.13 -1.74 -16.77
CA TYR A 223 0.35 -1.77 -18.01
C TYR A 223 1.28 -2.01 -19.19
N THR A 224 1.06 -3.11 -19.91
CA THR A 224 1.83 -3.53 -21.09
C THR A 224 1.04 -4.58 -21.88
N GLN A 225 1.28 -4.67 -23.19
CA GLN A 225 0.73 -5.73 -24.06
C GLN A 225 1.77 -6.84 -24.29
N ASP A 226 3.02 -6.63 -23.91
CA ASP A 226 4.10 -7.60 -23.98
C ASP A 226 4.12 -8.51 -22.74
N VAL A 227 3.77 -9.77 -22.98
CA VAL A 227 3.75 -10.81 -21.94
C VAL A 227 5.14 -11.03 -21.33
N ASN A 228 6.23 -10.89 -22.08
CA ASN A 228 7.58 -11.11 -21.54
C ASN A 228 7.94 -10.02 -20.53
N GLN A 229 7.59 -8.77 -20.83
CA GLN A 229 7.77 -7.65 -19.92
C GLN A 229 6.91 -7.80 -18.66
N ALA A 230 5.66 -8.24 -18.82
CA ALA A 230 4.80 -8.53 -17.69
C ALA A 230 5.39 -9.61 -16.77
N PHE A 231 5.84 -10.75 -17.31
CA PHE A 231 6.45 -11.83 -16.52
C PHE A 231 7.76 -11.41 -15.85
N TYR A 232 8.58 -10.62 -16.54
CA TYR A 232 9.79 -10.06 -15.94
C TYR A 232 9.46 -9.14 -14.77
N ALA A 233 8.50 -8.22 -14.95
CA ALA A 233 8.04 -7.35 -13.87
C ALA A 233 7.46 -8.12 -12.67
N MET A 234 6.71 -9.21 -12.90
CA MET A 234 6.19 -10.06 -11.81
C MET A 234 7.30 -10.61 -10.90
N GLN A 235 8.47 -10.90 -11.45
CA GLN A 235 9.60 -11.48 -10.72
C GLN A 235 10.42 -10.39 -10.01
N GLU A 236 10.63 -9.27 -10.68
CA GLU A 236 11.58 -8.24 -10.25
C GLU A 236 10.94 -7.13 -9.38
N LEU A 237 9.62 -6.95 -9.43
CA LEU A 237 8.93 -6.01 -8.54
C LEU A 237 8.91 -6.54 -7.12
N TYR A 238 9.64 -5.86 -6.22
CA TYR A 238 9.77 -6.26 -4.83
C TYR A 238 8.65 -5.67 -3.96
N THR A 239 7.43 -6.11 -4.25
CA THR A 239 6.21 -5.79 -3.51
C THR A 239 5.48 -7.09 -3.12
N GLY A 240 4.52 -7.01 -2.20
CA GLY A 240 3.73 -8.18 -1.83
C GLY A 240 2.59 -8.49 -2.81
N ILE A 241 2.16 -7.50 -3.60
CA ILE A 241 1.07 -7.63 -4.56
C ILE A 241 1.44 -6.97 -5.89
N CYS A 242 1.45 -7.75 -6.97
CA CYS A 242 1.72 -7.25 -8.32
C CYS A 242 0.50 -7.45 -9.23
N TYR A 243 0.04 -6.39 -9.88
CA TYR A 243 -1.05 -6.41 -10.84
C TYR A 243 -0.55 -6.23 -12.28
N ILE A 244 -1.17 -6.90 -13.25
CA ILE A 244 -0.92 -6.69 -14.68
C ILE A 244 -2.18 -6.09 -15.30
N ASN A 245 -2.03 -4.98 -16.02
CA ASN A 245 -3.12 -4.27 -16.70
C ASN A 245 -4.30 -3.93 -15.78
N SER A 246 -4.01 -3.63 -14.51
CA SER A 246 -4.98 -3.18 -13.50
C SER A 246 -4.35 -2.13 -12.59
N ALA A 247 -5.17 -1.44 -11.79
CA ALA A 247 -4.69 -0.50 -10.79
C ALA A 247 -3.97 -1.24 -9.64
N THR A 248 -3.30 -0.52 -8.74
CA THR A 248 -2.70 -1.13 -7.53
C THR A 248 -3.72 -1.53 -6.47
N ILE A 249 -5.02 -1.47 -6.79
CA ILE A 249 -6.14 -1.76 -5.88
C ILE A 249 -7.01 -2.89 -6.43
N GLY A 250 -7.78 -3.53 -5.54
CA GLY A 250 -8.67 -4.65 -5.89
C GLY A 250 -8.07 -6.01 -5.53
N ALA A 251 -7.61 -6.17 -4.28
CA ALA A 251 -7.12 -7.44 -3.80
C ALA A 251 -8.27 -8.42 -3.54
N GLU A 252 -8.05 -9.69 -3.89
CA GLU A 252 -9.04 -10.77 -3.75
C GLU A 252 -8.88 -11.51 -2.42
N VAL A 253 -9.99 -11.83 -1.74
CA VAL A 253 -9.98 -12.39 -0.38
C VAL A 253 -9.31 -13.75 -0.24
N HIS A 254 -9.22 -14.52 -1.34
CA HIS A 254 -8.63 -15.86 -1.35
C HIS A 254 -7.10 -15.85 -1.54
N LEU A 255 -6.52 -14.69 -1.85
CA LEU A 255 -5.09 -14.50 -2.01
C LEU A 255 -4.50 -13.82 -0.76
N PRO A 256 -3.23 -14.08 -0.43
CA PRO A 256 -2.57 -13.40 0.67
C PRO A 256 -2.46 -11.89 0.38
N PHE A 257 -2.87 -11.08 1.34
CA PHE A 257 -2.71 -9.63 1.33
C PHE A 257 -1.58 -9.25 2.28
N GLY A 258 -0.68 -8.38 1.81
CA GLY A 258 0.33 -7.76 2.65
C GLY A 258 1.56 -7.37 1.87
N GLY A 259 2.49 -6.65 2.51
CA GLY A 259 3.67 -6.10 1.84
C GLY A 259 5.02 -6.64 2.29
N THR A 260 6.07 -6.23 1.59
CA THR A 260 7.47 -6.46 1.93
C THR A 260 8.10 -5.20 2.52
N LYS A 261 9.39 -5.26 2.86
CA LYS A 261 10.19 -4.11 3.36
C LYS A 261 9.56 -3.46 4.60
N ALA A 262 9.33 -2.15 4.59
CA ALA A 262 8.72 -1.44 5.71
C ALA A 262 7.18 -1.49 5.73
N THR A 263 6.52 -2.09 4.73
CA THR A 263 5.06 -2.23 4.73
C THR A 263 4.59 -3.32 5.68
N GLY A 264 5.37 -4.37 5.89
CA GLY A 264 4.99 -5.46 6.77
C GLY A 264 6.20 -6.27 7.21
N ASN A 265 5.98 -7.27 8.05
CA ASN A 265 7.05 -8.07 8.63
C ASN A 265 7.01 -9.55 8.18
N GLY A 266 6.47 -9.81 7.00
CA GLY A 266 6.42 -11.14 6.37
C GLY A 266 5.10 -11.89 6.58
N HIS A 267 4.29 -11.49 7.56
CA HIS A 267 2.93 -11.98 7.72
C HIS A 267 2.00 -11.50 6.60
N ARG A 268 0.90 -12.22 6.39
CA ARG A 268 -0.10 -11.95 5.36
C ARG A 268 -1.50 -12.09 5.94
N GLU A 269 -2.33 -11.09 5.72
CA GLU A 269 -3.77 -11.17 5.98
C GLU A 269 -4.50 -11.84 4.81
N ALA A 270 -5.75 -12.24 5.04
CA ALA A 270 -6.58 -12.95 4.05
C ALA A 270 -5.97 -14.27 3.54
N GLY A 271 -6.64 -14.90 2.57
CA GLY A 271 -6.23 -16.19 2.02
C GLY A 271 -6.13 -17.30 3.08
N THR A 272 -5.36 -18.33 2.77
CA THR A 272 -5.06 -19.43 3.71
C THR A 272 -3.84 -19.13 4.59
N GLN A 273 -2.99 -18.21 4.15
CA GLN A 273 -1.78 -17.78 4.85
C GLN A 273 -2.08 -17.13 6.21
N VAL A 274 -3.28 -16.58 6.40
CA VAL A 274 -3.72 -16.07 7.70
C VAL A 274 -3.66 -17.16 8.79
N LEU A 275 -3.77 -18.44 8.43
CA LEU A 275 -3.66 -19.53 9.41
C LEU A 275 -2.25 -19.62 10.00
N ASP A 276 -1.19 -19.24 9.27
CA ASP A 276 0.18 -19.22 9.80
C ASP A 276 0.35 -18.19 10.93
N ILE A 277 -0.54 -17.19 10.99
CA ILE A 277 -0.56 -16.13 12.01
C ILE A 277 -1.40 -16.56 13.20
N PHE A 278 -2.60 -17.10 12.94
CA PHE A 278 -3.58 -17.41 13.99
C PHE A 278 -3.54 -18.87 14.47
N SER A 279 -2.50 -19.62 14.11
CA SER A 279 -2.25 -20.99 14.57
C SER A 279 -0.78 -21.25 14.86
N GLU A 280 -0.48 -22.43 15.42
CA GLU A 280 0.87 -22.84 15.81
C GLU A 280 1.17 -24.24 15.26
N TRP A 281 2.37 -24.43 14.73
CA TRP A 281 2.81 -25.72 14.23
C TRP A 281 3.23 -26.64 15.38
N LYS A 282 2.65 -27.83 15.44
CA LYS A 282 3.06 -28.90 16.37
C LYS A 282 3.47 -30.14 15.60
N SER A 283 4.77 -30.46 15.65
CA SER A 283 5.26 -31.75 15.15
C SER A 283 5.00 -32.84 16.18
N ILE A 284 4.37 -33.94 15.75
CA ILE A 284 4.07 -35.09 16.62
C ILE A 284 4.72 -36.33 16.03
N TYR A 285 5.66 -36.90 16.79
CA TYR A 285 6.30 -38.16 16.46
C TYR A 285 5.64 -39.26 17.30
N VAL A 286 5.10 -40.27 16.63
CA VAL A 286 4.49 -41.42 17.29
C VAL A 286 5.26 -42.67 16.91
N ASP A 287 5.95 -43.25 17.88
CA ASP A 287 6.65 -44.52 17.74
C ASP A 287 5.79 -45.64 18.34
N TYR A 288 5.41 -46.59 17.48
CA TYR A 288 4.62 -47.76 17.86
C TYR A 288 5.48 -49.02 18.05
N SER A 289 6.80 -48.95 17.93
CA SER A 289 7.70 -50.11 17.94
C SER A 289 7.86 -50.78 19.31
N GLY A 290 7.47 -50.10 20.39
CA GLY A 290 7.67 -50.59 21.76
C GLY A 290 9.15 -50.69 22.17
N LYS A 291 10.07 -50.15 21.38
CA LYS A 291 11.52 -50.12 21.64
C LYS A 291 12.06 -48.72 21.37
N LEU A 292 13.05 -48.29 22.15
CA LEU A 292 13.67 -46.99 21.95
C LEU A 292 14.36 -46.91 20.58
N GLN A 293 13.92 -45.98 19.74
CA GLN A 293 14.65 -45.57 18.54
C GLN A 293 15.80 -44.65 18.95
N LYS A 294 17.03 -45.16 18.87
CA LYS A 294 18.22 -44.37 19.18
C LYS A 294 18.53 -43.42 18.01
N ALA A 295 18.11 -42.17 18.14
CA ALA A 295 18.42 -41.15 17.15
C ALA A 295 19.95 -40.98 17.00
N GLN A 296 20.43 -40.88 15.75
CA GLN A 296 21.83 -40.59 15.40
C GLN A 296 22.87 -41.64 15.83
N ILE A 297 22.45 -42.86 16.18
CA ILE A 297 23.36 -43.98 16.43
C ILE A 297 22.94 -45.14 15.53
N ASP A 298 23.63 -45.30 14.40
CA ASP A 298 23.59 -46.52 13.60
C ASP A 298 24.39 -47.59 14.33
N SER A 299 23.79 -48.24 15.33
CA SER A 299 24.33 -49.50 15.80
C SER A 299 23.85 -50.59 14.86
N VAL A 300 24.59 -50.79 13.75
CA VAL A 300 24.54 -52.04 12.99
C VAL A 300 25.07 -53.12 13.94
N GLU A 301 24.18 -53.82 14.64
CA GLU A 301 24.55 -55.08 15.28
C GLU A 301 24.75 -56.11 14.15
N ILE A 302 26.02 -56.47 13.91
CA ILE A 302 26.45 -57.59 13.05
C ILE A 302 26.14 -58.90 13.77
#